data_AF-A0A0F9MKK2-F1
#
_entry.id   AF-A0A0F9MKK2-F1
#
_cell.length_a   1.000
_cell.length_b   1.000
_cell.length_c   1.000
_cell.angle_alpha   90.00
_cell.angle_beta   90.00
_cell.angle_gamma   90.00
#
_symmetry.space_group_name_H-M   'P 1'
#
loop_
_entity.id
_entity.type
_entity.pdbx_description
1 polymer ?
#
loop_
_entity_poly.entity_id
_entity_poly.type
_entity_poly.pdbx_seq_one_letter_code
_entity_poly.pdbx_strand_id
1 'polypeptide(L)'
;MNWVEERARRAWQEMETAQTAQGFPLSSPDEVPIDMPASQPVQQGNNFSQWSLEGNRIFRPCGPSRRTLAAGVYRFRRDEKGIYMESLAPPSDSLVELDDPAGIQILQSIRKFWKSKEAYLSRGVLYKRGILIHGPAGSGKTALLTLLSQELIRNNGIVILFNAPSFVSDGIRVLRDIEPERPVIIIFEDIEELIKEHGEHDILALLDGELQINNITNLATTNFPEQLGARIANRPARFDERIYVGMPSNKARGKYLSWITRSENISKETLARWVIDTKGFSIAHLRELAIAVYCLERPYEEVLKRLSSLRSRAKSKREFGDSDTGFLKEESS
;
A
#
# COMPACT_ATOMS: atom_id res chain seq x y z
N MET A 1 20.53 -24.19 -33.54
CA MET A 1 20.99 -23.24 -32.50
C MET A 1 19.90 -22.23 -32.30
N ASN A 2 19.42 -22.12 -31.07
CA ASN A 2 18.00 -21.91 -30.78
C ASN A 2 17.67 -20.41 -30.73
N TRP A 3 16.72 -19.94 -31.53
CA TRP A 3 16.28 -18.53 -31.58
C TRP A 3 15.83 -17.99 -30.21
N VAL A 4 15.43 -18.90 -29.31
CA VAL A 4 15.10 -18.64 -27.90
C VAL A 4 16.34 -18.30 -27.06
N GLU A 5 17.47 -19.00 -27.25
CA GLU A 5 18.74 -18.73 -26.56
C GLU A 5 19.32 -17.38 -26.98
N GLU A 6 19.18 -17.04 -28.26
CA GLU A 6 19.68 -15.78 -28.81
C GLU A 6 18.86 -14.57 -28.33
N ARG A 7 17.55 -14.76 -28.10
CA ARG A 7 16.68 -13.76 -27.46
C ARG A 7 16.97 -13.60 -25.97
N ALA A 8 17.21 -14.69 -25.25
CA ALA A 8 17.60 -14.67 -23.84
C ALA A 8 18.95 -13.98 -23.64
N ARG A 9 19.90 -14.22 -24.54
CA ARG A 9 21.24 -13.60 -24.52
C ARG A 9 21.19 -12.10 -24.82
N ARG A 10 20.34 -11.65 -25.76
CA ARG A 10 20.11 -10.21 -26.02
C ARG A 10 19.45 -9.50 -24.85
N ALA A 11 18.44 -10.13 -24.23
CA ALA A 11 17.80 -9.59 -23.02
C ALA A 11 18.80 -9.44 -21.86
N TRP A 12 19.75 -10.38 -21.73
CA TRP A 12 20.83 -10.30 -20.73
C TRP A 12 21.85 -9.18 -21.03
N GLN A 13 22.25 -9.00 -22.29
CA GLN A 13 23.15 -7.91 -22.70
C GLN A 13 22.53 -6.52 -22.48
N GLU A 14 21.21 -6.39 -22.66
CA GLU A 14 20.45 -5.18 -22.33
C GLU A 14 20.37 -4.94 -20.80
N MET A 15 20.42 -6.00 -19.98
CA MET A 15 20.48 -5.90 -18.51
C MET A 15 21.87 -5.46 -18.00
N GLU A 16 22.95 -5.97 -18.61
CA GLU A 16 24.34 -5.63 -18.24
C GLU A 16 24.75 -4.21 -18.64
N THR A 17 24.38 -3.77 -19.84
CA THR A 17 24.75 -2.42 -20.35
C THR A 17 24.08 -1.28 -19.57
N ALA A 18 22.99 -1.56 -18.86
CA ALA A 18 22.33 -0.60 -17.97
C ALA A 18 22.89 -0.59 -16.53
N GLN A 19 23.63 -1.63 -16.11
CA GLN A 19 24.25 -1.71 -14.78
C GLN A 19 25.56 -0.93 -14.65
N THR A 20 26.19 -0.54 -15.77
CA THR A 20 27.48 0.18 -15.75
C THR A 20 27.35 1.69 -15.54
N ALA A 21 26.13 2.24 -15.46
CA ALA A 21 25.88 3.63 -15.13
C ALA A 21 25.32 3.76 -13.71
N GLN A 22 26.19 4.18 -12.78
CA GLN A 22 25.92 4.50 -11.37
C GLN A 22 25.80 3.31 -10.41
N GLY A 23 26.96 2.74 -10.05
CA GLY A 23 27.10 2.02 -8.79
C GLY A 23 27.15 3.00 -7.61
N PHE A 24 26.20 2.91 -6.70
CA PHE A 24 26.35 3.41 -5.33
C PHE A 24 26.54 2.22 -4.39
N PRO A 25 27.45 2.31 -3.41
CA PRO A 25 27.75 1.20 -2.53
C PRO A 25 26.53 0.90 -1.64
N LEU A 26 26.11 -0.36 -1.62
CA LEU A 26 25.20 -0.89 -0.61
C LEU A 26 25.92 -0.84 0.73
N SER A 27 25.60 0.15 1.56
CA SER A 27 25.90 0.09 2.99
C SER A 27 25.09 -1.04 3.61
N SER A 28 25.77 -1.86 4.40
CA SER A 28 25.23 -2.94 5.23
C SER A 28 23.98 -2.50 6.01
N PRO A 29 23.05 -3.42 6.30
CA PRO A 29 21.87 -3.11 7.09
C PRO A 29 22.30 -2.87 8.53
N ASP A 30 22.51 -1.62 8.90
CA ASP A 30 22.51 -1.24 10.31
C ASP A 30 21.10 -1.56 10.82
N GLU A 31 21.01 -2.58 11.68
CA GLU A 31 19.81 -2.90 12.43
C GLU A 31 19.38 -1.66 13.21
N VAL A 32 18.37 -0.96 12.69
CA VAL A 32 17.65 0.05 13.45
C VAL A 32 16.98 -0.70 14.60
N PRO A 33 17.28 -0.41 15.87
CA PRO A 33 16.58 -1.04 16.98
C PRO A 33 15.13 -0.62 16.90
N ILE A 34 14.26 -1.52 16.44
CA ILE A 34 12.83 -1.37 16.61
C ILE A 34 12.61 -1.67 18.09
N ASP A 35 12.51 -0.62 18.91
CA ASP A 35 12.09 -0.74 20.30
C ASP A 35 10.60 -1.10 20.33
N MET A 36 10.29 -2.32 19.92
CA MET A 36 9.02 -2.96 20.24
C MET A 36 9.13 -3.44 21.68
N PRO A 37 8.25 -2.99 22.60
CA PRO A 37 8.24 -3.57 23.92
C PRO A 37 7.97 -5.07 23.77
N ALA A 38 8.88 -5.88 24.33
CA ALA A 38 8.69 -7.32 24.44
C ALA A 38 7.28 -7.57 24.99
N SER A 39 6.54 -8.46 24.34
CA SER A 39 5.21 -8.90 24.76
C SER A 39 5.34 -9.62 26.11
N GLN A 40 5.34 -8.86 27.20
CA GLN A 40 5.23 -9.38 28.54
C GLN A 40 3.80 -9.87 28.75
N PRO A 41 3.61 -10.98 29.49
CA PRO A 41 2.28 -11.47 29.81
C PRO A 41 1.51 -10.36 30.52
N VAL A 42 0.32 -10.04 30.02
CA VAL A 42 -0.60 -9.07 30.61
C VAL A 42 -0.98 -9.57 32.00
N GLN A 43 -0.30 -9.08 33.03
CA GLN A 43 -0.76 -9.25 34.41
C GLN A 43 -2.12 -8.55 34.50
N GLN A 44 -3.18 -9.29 34.82
CA GLN A 44 -4.52 -8.77 35.08
C GLN A 44 -4.56 -8.03 36.43
N GLY A 45 -3.78 -6.96 36.53
CA GLY A 45 -3.83 -5.96 37.58
C GLY A 45 -4.04 -4.59 36.96
N ASN A 46 -4.74 -3.70 37.65
CA ASN A 46 -4.90 -2.33 37.20
C ASN A 46 -3.53 -1.62 37.19
N ASN A 47 -2.92 -1.52 36.01
CA ASN A 47 -1.58 -0.97 35.79
C ASN A 47 -1.61 0.58 35.73
N PHE A 48 -2.19 1.22 36.75
CA PHE A 48 -2.22 2.69 36.86
C PHE A 48 -0.89 3.19 37.40
N SER A 49 -0.31 4.20 36.76
CA SER A 49 0.96 4.79 37.18
C SER A 49 0.91 6.31 37.36
N GLN A 50 -0.18 6.97 36.94
CA GLN A 50 -0.33 8.42 37.04
C GLN A 50 -1.80 8.87 36.93
N TRP A 51 -2.00 10.19 36.97
CA TRP A 51 -3.31 10.83 36.84
C TRP A 51 -3.38 11.65 35.56
N SER A 52 -4.38 11.41 34.74
CA SER A 52 -4.80 12.34 33.68
C SER A 52 -5.73 13.40 34.27
N LEU A 53 -5.47 14.67 33.95
CA LEU A 53 -6.29 15.80 34.39
C LEU A 53 -7.27 16.18 33.27
N GLU A 54 -8.57 16.01 33.53
CA GLU A 54 -9.66 16.47 32.67
C GLU A 54 -10.18 17.81 33.20
N GLY A 55 -9.98 18.88 32.41
CA GLY A 55 -10.28 20.24 32.83
C GLY A 55 -9.41 20.68 34.02
N ASN A 56 -10.01 21.30 35.04
CA ASN A 56 -9.27 21.84 36.18
C ASN A 56 -9.50 21.10 37.51
N ARG A 57 -10.37 20.09 37.54
CA ARG A 57 -10.85 19.49 38.80
C ARG A 57 -11.04 17.97 38.78
N ILE A 58 -10.99 17.33 37.61
CA ILE A 58 -11.25 15.89 37.49
C ILE A 58 -9.93 15.20 37.20
N PHE A 59 -9.50 14.33 38.11
CA PHE A 59 -8.32 13.49 37.94
C PHE A 59 -8.78 12.06 37.69
N ARG A 60 -8.41 11.46 36.55
CA ARG A 60 -8.67 10.06 36.25
C ARG A 60 -7.38 9.25 36.33
N PRO A 61 -7.38 8.08 36.99
CA PRO A 61 -6.21 7.22 37.02
C PRO A 61 -5.93 6.71 35.61
N CYS A 62 -4.67 6.76 35.17
CA CYS A 62 -4.25 6.24 33.89
C CYS A 62 -2.92 5.48 34.02
N GLY A 63 -2.69 4.59 33.06
CA GLY A 63 -1.43 3.86 32.96
C GLY A 63 -0.28 4.77 32.49
N PRO A 64 0.86 4.18 32.09
CA PRO A 64 1.99 4.94 31.57
C PRO A 64 1.59 5.80 30.36
N SER A 65 2.09 7.03 30.31
CA SER A 65 1.75 8.02 29.29
C SER A 65 2.99 8.42 28.53
N ARG A 66 2.80 8.74 27.26
CA ARG A 66 3.86 9.26 26.40
C ARG A 66 3.38 10.57 25.80
N ARG A 67 4.32 11.51 25.63
CA ARG A 67 4.03 12.82 25.00
C ARG A 67 3.86 12.70 23.48
N THR A 68 4.39 11.63 22.90
CA THR A 68 4.33 11.34 21.47
C THR A 68 3.99 9.87 21.28
N LEU A 69 3.27 9.57 20.21
CA LEU A 69 3.08 8.21 19.72
C LEU A 69 4.38 7.68 19.12
N ALA A 70 4.59 6.37 19.19
CA ALA A 70 5.65 5.73 18.42
C ALA A 70 5.34 5.86 16.92
N ALA A 71 6.37 5.92 16.08
CA ALA A 71 6.14 5.80 14.63
C ALA A 71 5.59 4.40 14.33
N GLY A 72 4.58 4.30 13.48
CA GLY A 72 3.91 3.03 13.26
C GLY A 72 2.63 3.12 12.45
N VAL A 73 1.95 1.98 12.36
CA VAL A 73 0.64 1.86 11.71
C VAL A 73 -0.45 1.83 12.78
N TYR A 74 -1.49 2.61 12.57
CA TYR A 74 -2.56 2.80 13.54
C TYR A 74 -3.94 2.77 12.87
N ARG A 75 -4.96 2.55 13.68
CA ARG A 75 -6.36 2.78 13.32
C ARG A 75 -7.05 3.55 14.43
N PHE A 76 -7.90 4.50 14.06
CA PHE A 76 -8.73 5.20 15.04
C PHE A 76 -9.86 4.31 15.53
N ARG A 77 -10.12 4.36 16.83
CA ARG A 77 -11.23 3.69 17.50
C ARG A 77 -11.93 4.69 18.40
N ARG A 78 -13.13 4.32 18.84
CA ARG A 78 -13.90 5.12 19.79
C ARG A 78 -14.48 4.20 20.86
N ASP A 79 -14.37 4.64 22.11
CA ASP A 79 -15.06 4.07 23.26
C ASP A 79 -15.86 5.16 23.98
N GLU A 80 -16.36 4.85 25.17
CA GLU A 80 -17.10 5.78 26.03
C GLU A 80 -16.29 7.01 26.47
N LYS A 81 -14.96 6.94 26.43
CA LYS A 81 -14.05 8.03 26.83
C LYS A 81 -13.64 8.91 25.65
N GLY A 82 -13.90 8.47 24.42
CA GLY A 82 -13.64 9.23 23.20
C GLY A 82 -12.78 8.46 22.21
N ILE A 83 -12.03 9.18 21.39
CA ILE A 83 -11.21 8.59 20.34
C ILE A 83 -9.85 8.20 20.88
N TYR A 84 -9.39 7.02 20.47
CA TYR A 84 -8.05 6.54 20.72
C TYR A 84 -7.46 5.90 19.46
N MET A 85 -6.14 5.70 19.48
CA MET A 85 -5.41 5.07 18.38
C MET A 85 -4.95 3.67 18.80
N GLU A 86 -5.39 2.68 18.05
CA GLU A 86 -4.97 1.28 18.20
C GLU A 86 -3.74 1.04 17.33
N SER A 87 -2.62 0.64 17.94
CA SER A 87 -1.41 0.26 17.23
C SER A 87 -1.62 -1.07 16.53
N LEU A 88 -1.28 -1.12 15.24
CA LEU A 88 -1.32 -2.33 14.43
C LEU A 88 0.11 -2.83 14.23
N ALA A 89 0.27 -4.16 14.17
CA ALA A 89 1.56 -4.73 13.81
C ALA A 89 1.96 -4.21 12.42
N PRO A 90 3.19 -3.69 12.25
CA PRO A 90 3.65 -3.31 10.93
C PRO A 90 3.65 -4.57 10.04
N PRO A 91 3.32 -4.45 8.75
CA PRO A 91 3.32 -5.61 7.86
C PRO A 91 4.72 -6.25 7.87
N SER A 92 4.79 -7.50 8.36
CA SER A 92 6.04 -8.23 8.59
C SER A 92 6.60 -8.91 7.34
N ASP A 93 5.86 -8.87 6.23
CA ASP A 93 6.31 -9.46 4.98
C ASP A 93 7.59 -8.75 4.53
N SER A 94 8.64 -9.54 4.31
CA SER A 94 9.84 -9.04 3.65
C SER A 94 9.43 -8.58 2.25
N LEU A 95 9.42 -7.26 2.03
CA LEU A 95 8.99 -6.68 0.77
C LEU A 95 10.18 -6.41 -0.13
N VAL A 96 10.01 -6.76 -1.41
CA VAL A 96 10.96 -6.38 -2.46
C VAL A 96 10.50 -5.08 -3.05
N GLU A 97 11.38 -4.08 -3.02
CA GLU A 97 11.21 -2.90 -3.85
C GLU A 97 11.34 -3.32 -5.32
N LEU A 98 10.22 -3.29 -6.05
CA LEU A 98 10.21 -3.63 -7.47
C LEU A 98 10.63 -2.39 -8.27
N ASP A 99 11.51 -2.59 -9.26
CA ASP A 99 11.94 -1.53 -10.19
C ASP A 99 10.85 -1.26 -11.24
N ASP A 100 9.62 -1.02 -10.79
CA ASP A 100 8.52 -0.65 -11.65
C ASP A 100 8.45 0.88 -11.79
N PRO A 101 8.33 1.42 -13.02
CA PRO A 101 8.27 2.86 -13.24
C PRO A 101 7.18 3.57 -12.41
N ALA A 102 6.02 2.94 -12.24
CA ALA A 102 4.91 3.53 -11.48
C ALA A 102 5.23 3.60 -9.99
N GLY A 103 5.84 2.55 -9.43
CA GLY A 103 6.28 2.53 -8.03
C GLY A 103 7.34 3.61 -7.76
N ILE A 104 8.33 3.73 -8.65
CA ILE A 104 9.39 4.75 -8.56
C ILE A 104 8.79 6.15 -8.62
N GLN A 105 7.84 6.39 -9.53
CA GLN A 105 7.16 7.68 -9.65
C GLN A 105 6.44 8.08 -8.36
N ILE A 106 5.69 7.15 -7.74
CA ILE A 106 4.95 7.41 -6.49
C ILE A 106 5.92 7.74 -5.35
N LEU A 107 6.98 6.93 -5.20
CA LEU A 107 8.03 7.16 -4.20
C LEU A 107 8.68 8.54 -4.36
N GLN A 108 9.04 8.91 -5.58
CA GLN A 108 9.64 10.21 -5.87
C GLN A 108 8.68 11.37 -5.59
N SER A 109 7.40 11.22 -5.95
CA SER A 109 6.37 12.22 -5.66
C SER A 109 6.24 12.46 -4.16
N ILE A 110 6.11 11.40 -3.35
CA ILE A 110 5.96 11.50 -1.90
C ILE A 110 7.21 12.10 -1.26
N ARG A 111 8.41 11.65 -1.66
CA ARG A 111 9.68 12.23 -1.18
C ARG A 111 9.77 13.72 -1.48
N LYS A 112 9.39 14.12 -2.70
CA LYS A 112 9.41 15.52 -3.12
C LYS A 112 8.40 16.34 -2.32
N PHE A 113 7.19 15.82 -2.11
CA PHE A 113 6.16 16.44 -1.29
C PHE A 113 6.71 16.73 0.12
N TRP A 114 7.24 15.72 0.81
CA TRP A 114 7.75 15.89 2.17
C TRP A 114 8.91 16.90 2.30
N LYS A 115 9.71 17.05 1.24
CA LYS A 115 10.80 18.04 1.15
C LYS A 115 10.34 19.45 0.74
N SER A 116 9.08 19.61 0.35
CA SER A 116 8.56 20.88 -0.18
C SER A 116 7.79 21.71 0.84
N LYS A 117 7.84 21.36 2.13
CA LYS A 117 7.04 21.98 3.20
C LYS A 117 7.10 23.52 3.17
N GLU A 118 8.29 24.09 3.13
CA GLU A 118 8.51 25.55 3.14
C GLU A 118 7.89 26.22 1.90
N ALA A 119 7.86 25.52 0.77
CA ALA A 119 7.25 26.02 -0.45
C ALA A 119 5.72 26.09 -0.36
N TYR A 120 5.08 25.16 0.35
CA TYR A 120 3.64 25.21 0.64
C TYR A 120 3.31 26.34 1.62
N LEU A 121 4.05 26.40 2.73
CA LEU A 121 3.83 27.40 3.79
C LEU A 121 4.01 28.85 3.27
N SER A 122 5.06 29.11 2.49
CA SER A 122 5.32 30.44 1.90
C SER A 122 4.24 30.92 0.92
N ARG A 123 3.43 30.00 0.39
CA ARG A 123 2.33 30.30 -0.54
C ARG A 123 0.95 30.29 0.12
N GLY A 124 0.89 30.00 1.42
CA GLY A 124 -0.38 29.88 2.14
C GLY A 124 -1.28 28.76 1.63
N VAL A 125 -0.71 27.76 0.96
CA VAL A 125 -1.46 26.59 0.46
C VAL A 125 -1.35 25.45 1.45
N LEU A 126 -2.43 24.67 1.55
CA LEU A 126 -2.50 23.54 2.47
C LEU A 126 -1.41 22.51 2.15
N TYR A 127 -0.59 22.16 3.14
CA TYR A 127 0.48 21.20 2.98
C TYR A 127 -0.07 19.76 3.03
N LYS A 128 -0.71 19.39 1.92
CA LYS A 128 -1.41 18.13 1.73
C LYS A 128 -1.18 17.58 0.31
N ARG A 129 -1.19 16.26 0.17
CA ARG A 129 -1.14 15.58 -1.14
C ARG A 129 -2.11 14.42 -1.19
N GLY A 130 -2.80 14.22 -2.31
CA GLY A 130 -3.58 13.02 -2.59
C GLY A 130 -3.02 12.23 -3.76
N ILE A 131 -2.86 10.91 -3.62
CA ILE A 131 -2.43 10.00 -4.69
C ILE A 131 -3.42 8.84 -4.80
N LEU A 132 -4.00 8.66 -5.97
CA LEU A 132 -4.84 7.51 -6.31
C LEU A 132 -4.03 6.51 -7.15
N ILE A 133 -3.87 5.31 -6.63
CA ILE A 133 -3.17 4.20 -7.26
C ILE A 133 -4.22 3.25 -7.83
N HIS A 134 -4.26 3.08 -9.15
CA HIS A 134 -5.26 2.22 -9.78
C HIS A 134 -4.61 1.17 -10.67
N GLY A 135 -5.28 0.04 -10.86
CA GLY A 135 -4.78 -1.03 -11.73
C GLY A 135 -5.39 -2.38 -11.40
N PRO A 136 -5.09 -3.42 -12.18
CA PRO A 136 -5.69 -4.74 -11.98
C PRO A 136 -5.35 -5.36 -10.62
N ALA A 137 -6.21 -6.25 -10.13
CA ALA A 137 -5.97 -7.01 -8.91
C ALA A 137 -4.64 -7.80 -9.00
N GLY A 138 -3.89 -7.82 -7.90
CA GLY A 138 -2.59 -8.48 -7.81
C GLY A 138 -1.42 -7.73 -8.47
N SER A 139 -1.62 -6.52 -9.01
CA SER A 139 -0.53 -5.71 -9.60
C SER A 139 0.50 -5.19 -8.59
N GLY A 140 0.25 -5.35 -7.29
CA GLY A 140 1.17 -4.94 -6.22
C GLY A 140 0.84 -3.59 -5.59
N LYS A 141 -0.37 -3.05 -5.79
CA LYS A 141 -0.82 -1.79 -5.16
C LYS A 141 -0.68 -1.79 -3.63
N THR A 142 -1.19 -2.83 -2.97
CA THR A 142 -1.07 -2.99 -1.51
C THR A 142 0.39 -3.08 -1.06
N ALA A 143 1.22 -3.85 -1.77
CA ALA A 143 2.65 -3.95 -1.47
C ALA A 143 3.35 -2.58 -1.59
N LEU A 144 2.95 -1.76 -2.56
CA LEU A 144 3.46 -0.40 -2.69
C LEU A 144 3.02 0.50 -1.53
N LEU A 145 1.75 0.44 -1.11
CA LEU A 145 1.30 1.15 0.09
C LEU A 145 2.13 0.77 1.33
N THR A 146 2.46 -0.51 1.48
CA THR A 146 3.30 -0.96 2.59
C THR A 146 4.73 -0.42 2.51
N LEU A 147 5.35 -0.41 1.33
CA LEU A 147 6.68 0.19 1.14
C LEU A 147 6.69 1.68 1.51
N LEU A 148 5.65 2.42 1.09
CA LEU A 148 5.49 3.84 1.42
C LEU A 148 5.27 4.06 2.92
N SER A 149 4.51 3.17 3.56
CA SER A 149 4.29 3.16 5.00
C SER A 149 5.60 2.98 5.77
N GLN A 150 6.42 2.01 5.37
CA GLN A 150 7.72 1.75 5.99
C GLN A 150 8.68 2.94 5.80
N GLU A 151 8.66 3.61 4.65
CA GLU A 151 9.45 4.83 4.44
C GLU A 151 9.01 5.96 5.37
N LEU A 152 7.70 6.19 5.53
CA LEU A 152 7.20 7.21 6.44
C LEU A 152 7.56 6.90 7.90
N ILE A 153 7.37 5.65 8.33
CA ILE A 153 7.65 5.21 9.71
C ILE A 153 9.14 5.41 10.04
N ARG A 154 10.05 5.07 9.12
CA ARG A 154 11.50 5.34 9.27
C ARG A 154 11.83 6.82 9.43
N ASN A 155 11.03 7.70 8.82
CA ASN A 155 11.15 9.15 8.95
C ASN A 155 10.33 9.71 10.12
N ASN A 156 10.05 8.89 11.13
CA ASN A 156 9.22 9.25 12.26
C ASN A 156 7.88 9.87 11.80
N GLY A 157 7.09 9.12 11.04
CA GLY A 157 5.69 9.44 10.76
C GLY A 157 4.71 8.36 11.21
N ILE A 158 3.43 8.67 11.05
CA ILE A 158 2.29 7.85 11.46
C ILE A 158 1.50 7.44 10.22
N VAL A 159 1.21 6.15 10.10
CA VAL A 159 0.35 5.62 9.05
C VAL A 159 -0.99 5.26 9.66
N ILE A 160 -2.07 5.73 9.04
CA ILE A 160 -3.43 5.51 9.51
C ILE A 160 -4.17 4.70 8.47
N LEU A 161 -4.62 3.50 8.85
CA LEU A 161 -5.55 2.73 8.03
C LEU A 161 -6.95 3.30 8.21
N PHE A 162 -7.54 3.78 7.12
CA PHE A 162 -8.90 4.28 7.12
C PHE A 162 -9.87 3.18 7.58
N ASN A 163 -10.91 3.60 8.30
CA ASN A 163 -11.98 2.72 8.75
C ASN A 163 -13.37 3.38 8.77
N ALA A 164 -13.47 4.65 9.12
CA ALA A 164 -14.72 5.41 9.02
C ALA A 164 -14.43 6.91 8.90
N PRO A 165 -15.23 7.69 8.15
CA PRO A 165 -15.00 9.12 7.97
C PRO A 165 -14.95 9.90 9.29
N SER A 166 -15.91 9.66 10.18
CA SER A 166 -16.01 10.36 11.48
C SER A 166 -14.83 10.05 12.40
N PHE A 167 -14.36 8.78 12.41
CA PHE A 167 -13.26 8.37 13.27
C PHE A 167 -11.95 9.00 12.82
N VAL A 168 -11.70 9.05 11.51
CA VAL A 168 -10.52 9.69 10.94
C VAL A 168 -10.58 11.20 11.11
N SER A 169 -11.72 11.83 10.85
CA SER A 169 -11.89 13.28 11.02
C SER A 169 -11.54 13.72 12.44
N ASP A 170 -12.22 13.14 13.42
CA ASP A 170 -12.08 13.55 14.81
C ASP A 170 -10.73 13.09 15.38
N GLY A 171 -10.25 11.90 14.98
CA GLY A 171 -8.97 11.37 15.41
C GLY A 171 -7.77 12.17 14.90
N ILE A 172 -7.82 12.67 13.66
CA ILE A 172 -6.76 13.55 13.14
C ILE A 172 -6.77 14.89 13.88
N ARG A 173 -7.93 15.46 14.22
CA ARG A 173 -7.98 16.69 15.03
C ARG A 173 -7.23 16.49 16.36
N VAL A 174 -7.53 15.42 17.08
CA VAL A 174 -6.84 15.07 18.32
C VAL A 174 -5.33 14.88 18.10
N LEU A 175 -4.94 14.15 17.05
CA LEU A 175 -3.53 13.95 16.71
C LEU A 175 -2.82 15.28 16.41
N ARG A 176 -3.50 16.25 15.78
CA ARG A 176 -2.93 17.55 15.45
C ARG A 176 -2.85 18.49 16.65
N ASP A 177 -3.76 18.38 17.60
CA ASP A 177 -3.68 19.12 18.87
C ASP A 177 -2.46 18.68 19.71
N ILE A 178 -2.10 17.40 19.62
CA ILE A 178 -0.98 16.81 20.39
C ILE A 178 0.34 16.85 19.61
N GLU A 179 0.32 16.50 18.33
CA GLU A 179 1.47 16.42 17.42
C GLU A 179 1.20 17.15 16.07
N PRO A 180 1.17 18.50 16.06
CA PRO A 180 0.70 19.31 14.91
C PRO A 180 1.51 19.10 13.63
N GLU A 181 2.81 18.85 13.77
CA GLU A 181 3.74 18.73 12.64
C GLU A 181 4.06 17.29 12.25
N ARG A 182 3.45 16.29 12.92
CA ARG A 182 3.74 14.87 12.67
C ARG A 182 3.38 14.51 11.22
N PRO A 183 4.31 13.96 10.41
CA PRO A 183 3.99 13.46 9.09
C PRO A 183 2.99 12.31 9.18
N VAL A 184 1.88 12.41 8.44
CA VAL A 184 0.82 11.40 8.45
C VAL A 184 0.51 10.94 7.04
N ILE A 185 0.44 9.61 6.84
CA ILE A 185 -0.20 9.01 5.67
C ILE A 185 -1.54 8.42 6.11
N ILE A 186 -2.61 8.70 5.37
CA ILE A 186 -3.90 8.02 5.51
C ILE A 186 -4.08 7.09 4.31
N ILE A 187 -4.31 5.81 4.58
CA ILE A 187 -4.48 4.77 3.57
C ILE A 187 -5.95 4.43 3.42
N PHE A 188 -6.45 4.58 2.18
CA PHE A 188 -7.77 4.18 1.72
C PHE A 188 -7.60 2.99 0.78
N GLU A 189 -7.55 1.78 1.34
CA GLU A 189 -7.44 0.57 0.52
C GLU A 189 -8.81 0.22 -0.09
N ASP A 190 -8.81 -0.09 -1.39
CA ASP A 190 -10.00 -0.43 -2.18
C ASP A 190 -11.13 0.60 -1.98
N ILE A 191 -10.83 1.86 -2.33
CA ILE A 191 -11.69 3.02 -2.04
C ILE A 191 -13.11 2.88 -2.61
N GLU A 192 -13.30 2.11 -3.68
CA GLU A 192 -14.62 1.78 -4.21
C GLU A 192 -15.51 1.05 -3.20
N GLU A 193 -14.93 0.20 -2.34
CA GLU A 193 -15.65 -0.51 -1.28
C GLU A 193 -15.97 0.45 -0.13
N LEU A 194 -15.00 1.30 0.25
CA LEU A 194 -15.20 2.33 1.26
C LEU A 194 -16.31 3.32 0.89
N ILE A 195 -16.41 3.69 -0.39
CA ILE A 195 -17.49 4.54 -0.91
C ILE A 195 -18.84 3.83 -0.82
N LYS A 196 -18.90 2.53 -1.12
CA LYS A 196 -20.14 1.75 -0.98
C LYS A 196 -20.57 1.63 0.47
N GLU A 197 -19.63 1.50 1.39
CA GLU A 197 -19.89 1.34 2.82
C GLU A 197 -20.30 2.65 3.51
N HIS A 198 -19.59 3.75 3.25
CA HIS A 198 -19.76 5.01 3.97
C HIS A 198 -20.42 6.13 3.16
N GLY A 199 -20.61 5.92 1.85
CA GLY A 199 -21.13 6.94 0.94
C GLY A 199 -20.05 7.87 0.38
N GLU A 200 -20.23 8.26 -0.89
CA GLU A 200 -19.28 9.13 -1.61
C GLU A 200 -19.11 10.50 -0.93
N HIS A 201 -20.21 11.06 -0.40
CA HIS A 201 -20.21 12.39 0.20
C HIS A 201 -19.25 12.50 1.40
N ASP A 202 -19.28 11.52 2.31
CA ASP A 202 -18.52 11.62 3.56
C ASP A 202 -17.02 11.35 3.33
N ILE A 203 -16.70 10.44 2.41
CA ILE A 203 -15.32 10.24 1.95
C ILE A 203 -14.81 11.52 1.29
N LEU A 204 -15.62 12.18 0.46
CA LEU A 204 -15.25 13.42 -0.19
C LEU A 204 -15.06 14.58 0.79
N ALA A 205 -15.90 14.72 1.81
CA ALA A 205 -15.76 15.75 2.83
C ALA A 205 -14.40 15.63 3.55
N LEU A 206 -14.00 14.39 3.88
CA LEU A 206 -12.69 14.11 4.45
C LEU A 206 -11.54 14.44 3.48
N LEU A 207 -11.68 14.06 2.20
CA LEU A 207 -10.67 14.32 1.17
C LEU A 207 -10.59 15.79 0.76
N ASP A 208 -11.66 16.57 0.83
CA ASP A 208 -11.68 18.00 0.51
C ASP A 208 -11.03 18.84 1.61
N GLY A 209 -10.73 18.24 2.76
CA GLY A 209 -10.03 18.94 3.82
C GLY A 209 -10.92 19.97 4.49
N GLU A 210 -12.16 19.60 4.83
CA GLU A 210 -13.03 20.38 5.73
C GLU A 210 -12.31 20.73 7.05
N LEU A 211 -11.25 19.99 7.36
CA LEU A 211 -10.40 20.13 8.54
C LEU A 211 -9.16 21.02 8.34
N GLN A 212 -8.84 21.47 7.11
CA GLN A 212 -7.64 22.27 6.76
C GLN A 212 -6.34 21.72 7.38
N ILE A 213 -6.15 20.41 7.34
CA ILE A 213 -5.04 19.74 8.05
C ILE A 213 -3.78 19.70 7.18
N ASN A 214 -2.68 20.22 7.74
CA ASN A 214 -1.35 20.15 7.15
C ASN A 214 -0.62 18.83 7.46
N ASN A 215 0.48 18.58 6.76
CA ASN A 215 1.39 17.44 6.93
C ASN A 215 0.68 16.08 6.69
N ILE A 216 -0.21 16.01 5.71
CA ILE A 216 -0.96 14.77 5.37
C ILE A 216 -0.75 14.37 3.91
N THR A 217 -0.50 13.07 3.69
CA THR A 217 -0.66 12.44 2.38
C THR A 217 -1.79 11.42 2.42
N ASN A 218 -2.78 11.56 1.53
CA ASN A 218 -3.83 10.58 1.34
C ASN A 218 -3.42 9.63 0.21
N LEU A 219 -3.30 8.34 0.51
CA LEU A 219 -3.04 7.28 -0.46
C LEU A 219 -4.27 6.41 -0.61
N ALA A 220 -4.79 6.30 -1.83
CA ALA A 220 -5.92 5.44 -2.12
C ALA A 220 -5.57 4.39 -3.16
N THR A 221 -6.13 3.19 -3.05
CA THR A 221 -6.07 2.16 -4.10
C THR A 221 -7.44 1.89 -4.68
N THR A 222 -7.48 1.50 -5.95
CA THR A 222 -8.70 0.97 -6.58
C THR A 222 -8.38 -0.06 -7.65
N ASN A 223 -9.22 -1.08 -7.77
CA ASN A 223 -9.19 -2.02 -8.89
C ASN A 223 -10.12 -1.60 -10.03
N PHE A 224 -11.07 -0.72 -9.73
CA PHE A 224 -12.19 -0.34 -10.60
C PHE A 224 -12.29 1.19 -10.70
N PRO A 225 -11.32 1.86 -11.35
CA PRO A 225 -11.34 3.31 -11.47
C PRO A 225 -12.62 3.84 -12.15
N GLU A 226 -13.27 3.04 -13.00
CA GLU A 226 -14.54 3.35 -13.65
C GLU A 226 -15.74 3.38 -12.69
N GLN A 227 -15.66 2.71 -11.53
CA GLN A 227 -16.70 2.74 -10.50
C GLN A 227 -16.60 4.00 -9.63
N LEU A 228 -15.50 4.75 -9.72
CA LEU A 228 -15.34 5.99 -8.96
C LEU A 228 -16.12 7.10 -9.64
N GLY A 229 -17.04 7.71 -8.89
CA GLY A 229 -17.82 8.85 -9.36
C GLY A 229 -16.93 9.97 -9.92
N ALA A 230 -17.42 10.70 -10.92
CA ALA A 230 -16.68 11.78 -11.58
C ALA A 230 -16.14 12.84 -10.60
N ARG A 231 -16.76 12.97 -9.42
CA ARG A 231 -16.34 13.87 -8.35
C ARG A 231 -15.04 13.42 -7.70
N ILE A 232 -14.85 12.13 -7.44
CA ILE A 232 -13.57 11.57 -6.98
C ILE A 232 -12.59 11.50 -8.15
N ALA A 233 -13.10 11.16 -9.33
CA ALA A 233 -12.30 10.89 -10.50
C ALA A 233 -11.89 12.13 -11.34
N ASN A 234 -12.38 13.35 -11.11
CA ASN A 234 -12.00 14.47 -11.99
C ASN A 234 -11.73 15.80 -11.27
N ARG A 235 -11.86 15.89 -9.94
CA ARG A 235 -11.54 17.13 -9.21
C ARG A 235 -10.09 17.17 -8.70
N PRO A 236 -9.31 18.18 -9.11
CA PRO A 236 -8.03 18.51 -8.46
C PRO A 236 -8.21 18.76 -6.94
N ALA A 237 -7.14 18.61 -6.15
CA ALA A 237 -7.08 18.73 -4.68
C ALA A 237 -7.61 17.56 -3.83
N ARG A 238 -8.28 16.55 -4.43
CA ARG A 238 -8.68 15.30 -3.76
C ARG A 238 -7.63 14.21 -3.95
N PHE A 239 -7.34 13.94 -5.23
CA PHE A 239 -6.23 13.12 -5.70
C PHE A 239 -5.50 13.89 -6.79
N ASP A 240 -4.39 14.51 -6.41
CA ASP A 240 -3.56 15.35 -7.27
C ASP A 240 -2.82 14.52 -8.32
N GLU A 241 -2.55 13.26 -8.00
CA GLU A 241 -1.91 12.30 -8.90
C GLU A 241 -2.74 11.02 -9.02
N ARG A 242 -2.78 10.50 -10.25
CA ARG A 242 -3.39 9.21 -10.59
C ARG A 242 -2.35 8.38 -11.27
N ILE A 243 -2.00 7.27 -10.66
CA ILE A 243 -0.90 6.46 -11.14
C ILE A 243 -1.40 5.05 -11.40
N TYR A 244 -1.31 4.65 -12.67
CA TYR A 244 -1.66 3.32 -13.10
C TYR A 244 -0.52 2.35 -12.77
N VAL A 245 -0.82 1.34 -11.96
CA VAL A 245 0.09 0.25 -11.63
C VAL A 245 -0.37 -1.00 -12.37
N GLY A 246 0.27 -1.25 -13.51
CA GLY A 246 0.03 -2.41 -14.36
C GLY A 246 0.65 -3.70 -13.83
N MET A 247 0.58 -4.76 -14.64
CA MET A 247 1.29 -6.00 -14.33
C MET A 247 2.82 -5.75 -14.35
N PRO A 248 3.59 -6.42 -13.48
CA PRO A 248 5.02 -6.19 -13.34
C PRO A 248 5.77 -6.39 -14.66
N SER A 249 6.70 -5.47 -14.94
CA SER A 249 7.63 -5.55 -16.08
C SER A 249 8.52 -6.81 -16.02
N ASN A 250 9.17 -7.18 -17.13
CA ASN A 250 10.11 -8.31 -17.14
C ASN A 250 11.19 -8.16 -16.06
N LYS A 251 11.71 -6.93 -15.89
CA LYS A 251 12.71 -6.59 -14.86
C LYS A 251 12.14 -6.79 -13.45
N ALA A 252 10.94 -6.29 -13.19
CA ALA A 252 10.27 -6.45 -11.90
C ALA A 252 9.99 -7.92 -11.58
N ARG A 253 9.54 -8.72 -12.56
CA ARG A 253 9.33 -10.16 -12.39
C ARG A 253 10.65 -10.89 -12.10
N GLY A 254 11.72 -10.58 -12.82
CA GLY A 254 13.04 -11.16 -12.57
C GLY A 254 13.56 -10.85 -11.18
N LYS A 255 13.44 -9.60 -10.73
CA LYS A 255 13.82 -9.18 -9.38
C LYS A 255 13.00 -9.90 -8.30
N TYR A 256 11.68 -9.97 -8.49
CA TYR A 256 10.79 -10.65 -7.56
C TYR A 256 11.06 -12.15 -7.48
N LEU A 257 11.17 -12.82 -8.63
CA LEU A 257 11.45 -14.24 -8.71
C LEU A 257 12.81 -14.56 -8.07
N SER A 258 13.86 -13.82 -8.41
CA SER A 258 15.18 -13.99 -7.79
C SER A 258 15.15 -13.85 -6.27
N TRP A 259 14.31 -12.96 -5.75
CA TRP A 259 14.20 -12.75 -4.32
C TRP A 259 13.41 -13.86 -3.63
N ILE A 260 12.25 -14.26 -4.16
CA ILE A 260 11.39 -15.26 -3.51
C ILE A 260 12.03 -16.65 -3.54
N THR A 261 12.89 -16.93 -4.52
CA THR A 261 13.59 -18.22 -4.67
C THR A 261 15.05 -18.15 -4.22
N ARG A 262 15.42 -17.14 -3.42
CA ARG A 262 16.82 -16.91 -3.01
C ARG A 262 17.42 -18.08 -2.23
N SER A 263 16.61 -18.92 -1.60
CA SER A 263 17.03 -20.14 -0.88
C SER A 263 17.29 -21.33 -1.81
N GLU A 264 16.78 -21.30 -3.04
CA GLU A 264 16.68 -22.47 -3.92
C GLU A 264 17.82 -22.57 -4.94
N ASN A 265 18.74 -21.61 -4.97
CA ASN A 265 19.90 -21.56 -5.88
C ASN A 265 19.56 -21.81 -7.36
N ILE A 266 18.47 -21.23 -7.87
CA ILE A 266 18.12 -21.38 -9.28
C ILE A 266 19.17 -20.76 -10.22
N SER A 267 19.44 -21.46 -11.33
CA SER A 267 20.34 -20.95 -12.36
C SER A 267 19.78 -19.70 -13.04
N LYS A 268 20.67 -18.85 -13.57
CA LYS A 268 20.30 -17.63 -14.30
C LYS A 268 19.45 -17.94 -15.53
N GLU A 269 19.72 -19.06 -16.20
CA GLU A 269 19.00 -19.55 -17.37
C GLU A 269 17.56 -19.93 -17.02
N THR A 270 17.38 -20.61 -15.89
CA THR A 270 16.06 -21.00 -15.38
C THR A 270 15.25 -19.78 -15.00
N LEU A 271 15.86 -18.83 -14.28
CA LEU A 271 15.22 -17.57 -13.92
C LEU A 271 14.82 -16.76 -15.17
N ALA A 272 15.70 -16.67 -16.17
CA ALA A 272 15.40 -15.99 -17.43
C ALA A 272 14.21 -16.63 -18.16
N ARG A 273 14.16 -17.98 -18.19
CA ARG A 273 13.02 -18.72 -18.72
C ARG A 273 11.74 -18.39 -17.97
N TRP A 274 11.75 -18.41 -16.65
CA TRP A 274 10.57 -18.10 -15.84
C TRP A 274 10.06 -16.67 -16.09
N VAL A 275 10.95 -15.70 -16.28
CA VAL A 275 10.56 -14.32 -16.61
C VAL A 275 9.81 -14.23 -17.94
N ILE A 276 10.23 -15.02 -18.93
CA ILE A 276 9.58 -15.10 -20.25
C ILE A 276 8.21 -15.78 -20.12
N ASP A 277 8.19 -16.95 -19.48
CA ASP A 277 7.00 -17.81 -19.34
C ASP A 277 5.90 -17.15 -18.50
N THR A 278 6.28 -16.30 -17.53
CA THR A 278 5.36 -15.57 -16.64
C THR A 278 4.90 -14.23 -17.21
N LYS A 279 4.97 -14.00 -18.52
CA LYS A 279 4.50 -12.75 -19.13
C LYS A 279 3.05 -12.46 -18.75
N GLY A 280 2.82 -11.29 -18.16
CA GLY A 280 1.50 -10.83 -17.72
C GLY A 280 1.00 -11.51 -16.44
N PHE A 281 1.86 -12.21 -15.71
CA PHE A 281 1.57 -12.66 -14.35
C PHE A 281 1.62 -11.47 -13.40
N SER A 282 0.82 -11.56 -12.34
CA SER A 282 0.76 -10.60 -11.25
C SER A 282 1.76 -11.02 -10.18
N ILE A 283 2.06 -10.17 -9.19
CA ILE A 283 2.96 -10.54 -8.10
C ILE A 283 2.39 -11.73 -7.31
N ALA A 284 1.07 -11.78 -7.12
CA ALA A 284 0.40 -12.91 -6.49
C ALA A 284 0.57 -14.21 -7.31
N HIS A 285 0.50 -14.15 -8.64
CA HIS A 285 0.75 -15.32 -9.49
C HIS A 285 2.20 -15.81 -9.39
N LEU A 286 3.18 -14.89 -9.34
CA LEU A 286 4.59 -15.27 -9.17
C LEU A 286 4.86 -15.89 -7.80
N ARG A 287 4.23 -15.37 -6.75
CA ARG A 287 4.29 -15.94 -5.41
C ARG A 287 3.77 -17.37 -5.38
N GLU A 288 2.56 -17.57 -5.92
CA GLU A 288 1.93 -18.90 -5.99
C GLU A 288 2.75 -19.87 -6.86
N LEU A 289 3.38 -19.39 -7.93
CA LEU A 289 4.28 -20.21 -8.74
C LEU A 289 5.47 -20.72 -7.91
N ALA A 290 6.13 -19.84 -7.16
CA ALA A 290 7.25 -20.20 -6.30
C ALA A 290 6.82 -21.17 -5.18
N ILE A 291 5.71 -20.88 -4.49
CA ILE A 291 5.18 -21.75 -3.43
C ILE A 291 4.83 -23.14 -3.99
N ALA A 292 4.11 -23.21 -5.10
CA ALA A 292 3.67 -24.48 -5.65
C ALA A 292 4.84 -25.34 -6.16
N VAL A 293 5.88 -24.73 -6.73
CA VAL A 293 7.04 -25.47 -7.24
C VAL A 293 7.98 -25.89 -6.12
N TYR A 294 8.31 -25.01 -5.18
CA TYR A 294 9.34 -25.27 -4.18
C TYR A 294 8.80 -25.78 -2.85
N CYS A 295 7.66 -25.28 -2.39
CA CYS A 295 7.09 -25.71 -1.11
C CYS A 295 6.16 -26.92 -1.26
N LEU A 296 5.49 -27.07 -2.41
CA LEU A 296 4.57 -28.18 -2.70
C LEU A 296 5.13 -29.17 -3.72
N GLU A 297 6.37 -28.98 -4.16
CA GLU A 297 7.11 -29.87 -5.07
C GLU A 297 6.34 -30.22 -6.36
N ARG A 298 5.49 -29.30 -6.85
CA ARG A 298 4.69 -29.55 -8.05
C ARG A 298 5.51 -29.31 -9.32
N PRO A 299 5.27 -30.09 -10.40
CA PRO A 299 5.93 -29.85 -11.68
C PRO A 299 5.66 -28.43 -12.21
N TYR A 300 6.74 -27.72 -12.55
CA TYR A 300 6.70 -26.32 -13.03
C TYR A 300 5.68 -26.10 -14.16
N GLU A 301 5.69 -26.97 -15.18
CA GLU A 301 4.83 -26.85 -16.36
C GLU A 301 3.33 -26.97 -16.02
N GLU A 302 2.99 -27.83 -15.05
CA GLU A 302 1.62 -28.01 -14.59
C GLU A 302 1.12 -26.76 -13.86
N VAL A 303 1.95 -26.22 -12.97
CA VAL A 303 1.66 -24.99 -12.22
C VAL A 303 1.50 -23.82 -13.17
N LEU A 304 2.41 -23.67 -14.14
CA LEU A 304 2.38 -22.59 -15.14
C LEU A 304 1.10 -22.63 -15.97
N LYS A 305 0.70 -23.82 -16.44
CA LYS A 305 -0.54 -24.03 -17.20
C LYS A 305 -1.77 -23.71 -16.36
N ARG A 306 -1.80 -24.17 -15.10
CA ARG A 306 -2.89 -23.87 -14.14
C ARG A 306 -3.05 -22.37 -13.93
N LEU A 307 -1.97 -21.66 -13.58
CA LEU A 307 -2.01 -20.22 -13.31
C LEU A 307 -2.37 -19.41 -14.57
N SER A 308 -1.86 -19.81 -15.73
CA SER A 308 -2.22 -19.20 -17.01
C SER A 308 -3.71 -19.37 -17.34
N SER A 309 -4.30 -20.52 -17.00
CA SER A 309 -5.73 -20.78 -17.20
C SER A 309 -6.62 -19.91 -16.31
N LEU A 310 -6.25 -19.71 -15.04
CA LEU A 310 -6.98 -18.86 -14.10
C LEU A 310 -7.06 -17.41 -14.61
N ARG A 311 -5.97 -16.91 -15.20
CA ARG A 311 -5.94 -15.59 -15.84
C ARG A 311 -6.92 -15.49 -17.01
N SER A 312 -6.98 -16.50 -17.87
CA SER A 312 -7.86 -16.49 -19.06
C SER A 312 -9.34 -16.42 -18.67
N ARG A 313 -9.74 -17.13 -17.60
CA ARG A 313 -11.10 -17.10 -17.05
C ARG A 313 -11.47 -15.76 -16.40
N ALA A 314 -10.49 -15.09 -15.79
CA ALA A 314 -10.70 -13.75 -15.22
C ALA A 314 -10.93 -12.68 -16.31
N LYS A 315 -10.35 -12.85 -17.51
CA LYS A 315 -10.63 -11.98 -18.67
C LYS A 315 -12.02 -12.24 -19.26
N SER A 316 -12.41 -13.51 -19.43
CA SER A 316 -13.73 -13.82 -20.03
C SER A 316 -14.91 -13.35 -19.17
N LYS A 317 -14.79 -13.36 -17.83
CA LYS A 317 -15.81 -12.76 -16.94
C LYS A 317 -15.94 -11.24 -17.07
N ARG A 318 -14.89 -10.53 -17.52
CA ARG A 318 -14.94 -9.07 -17.77
C ARG A 318 -15.57 -8.73 -19.12
N GLU A 319 -15.50 -9.64 -20.09
CA GLU A 319 -16.13 -9.47 -21.42
C GLU A 319 -17.61 -9.89 -21.45
N PHE A 320 -18.06 -10.76 -20.54
CA PHE A 320 -19.46 -11.19 -20.41
C PHE A 320 -20.33 -10.31 -19.48
N GLY A 321 -19.81 -9.17 -19.02
CA GLY A 321 -20.57 -8.20 -18.22
C GLY A 321 -21.53 -7.31 -19.02
N ASP A 322 -21.59 -7.49 -20.35
CA ASP A 322 -22.34 -6.61 -21.27
C ASP A 322 -23.26 -7.40 -22.22
N SER A 323 -23.80 -8.53 -21.75
CA SER A 323 -24.89 -9.23 -22.46
C SER A 323 -26.10 -9.36 -21.55
N ASP A 324 -27.02 -8.42 -21.74
CA ASP A 324 -28.47 -8.53 -21.59
C ASP A 324 -28.96 -9.97 -21.32
N THR A 325 -29.20 -10.30 -20.05
CA THR A 325 -30.07 -11.42 -19.68
C THR A 325 -31.33 -10.85 -19.07
N GLY A 326 -32.24 -10.46 -19.97
CA GLY A 326 -33.62 -10.19 -19.67
C GLY A 326 -34.24 -11.36 -18.89
N PHE A 327 -34.60 -11.09 -17.64
CA PHE A 327 -35.70 -11.79 -17.01
C PHE A 327 -36.98 -11.16 -17.55
N LEU A 328 -37.64 -11.91 -18.44
CA LEU A 328 -39.00 -11.64 -18.86
C LEU A 328 -39.86 -11.41 -17.61
N LYS A 329 -40.46 -10.21 -17.51
CA LYS A 329 -41.61 -9.99 -16.66
C LYS A 329 -42.73 -10.89 -17.19
N GLU A 330 -43.12 -11.90 -16.41
CA GLU A 330 -44.39 -12.57 -16.62
C GLU A 330 -45.51 -11.54 -16.41
N GLU A 331 -46.26 -11.28 -17.48
CA GLU A 331 -47.48 -10.48 -17.45
C GLU A 331 -48.54 -11.21 -16.62
N SER A 332 -49.10 -10.50 -15.65
CA SER A 332 -50.28 -10.91 -14.90
C SER A 332 -51.51 -10.67 -15.79
N SER A 333 -52.29 -11.72 -16.05
CA SER A 333 -53.70 -11.63 -16.42
C SER A 333 -54.55 -12.19 -15.30
#